data_AF-A0A956HQA7-F1
#
_entry.id   AF-A0A956HQA7-F1
#
_cell.length_a   1.000
_cell.length_b   1.000
_cell.length_c   1.000
_cell.angle_alpha   90.00
_cell.angle_beta   90.00
_cell.angle_gamma   90.00
#
_symmetry.space_group_name_H-M   'P 1'
#
loop_
_entity.id
_entity.type
_entity.pdbx_description
1 polymer ?
#
loop_
_entity_poly.entity_id
_entity_poly.type
_entity_poly.pdbx_seq_one_letter_code
_entity_poly.pdbx_strand_id
1 'polypeptide(L)'
;MPDPGPPIIPERPAPWDRLALAMINDPRDLTFVHLMIACAVTAVLGLSLFPVSRLWLTGPWFWAAAGVYLLIWAFWTLDRFILMLHCTSHRILFRREYAAFNQVIPWLLGPFFGETPQTYFCHHMGMHHPENNLHDDLSTTMPYRRDSLLHWLVYYGRFMALTLIELPGYFLRRGKGKMAARVLLGEASFWAVVVALGVFVDARATLVVFVVPVVMVRTLMMAGNWAQHAFVDAADPNCAYRNSITCIDS
;
A
#
# COMPACT_ATOMS: atom_id res chain seq x y z
N MET A 1 14.75 3.65 21.17
CA MET A 1 15.83 3.69 20.17
C MET A 1 16.66 4.95 20.42
N PRO A 2 17.99 4.89 20.37
CA PRO A 2 18.80 6.09 20.26
C PRO A 2 18.38 6.88 19.01
N ASP A 3 18.49 8.20 19.07
CA ASP A 3 18.31 9.06 17.90
C ASP A 3 19.24 8.56 16.79
N PRO A 4 18.75 8.25 15.56
CA PRO A 4 19.59 7.75 14.47
C PRO A 4 20.65 8.76 13.99
N GLY A 5 20.77 9.89 14.67
CA GLY A 5 21.71 10.94 14.36
C GLY A 5 21.15 11.91 13.34
N PRO A 6 21.91 12.97 13.03
CA PRO A 6 21.51 13.96 12.05
C PRO A 6 21.37 13.30 10.66
N PRO A 7 20.40 13.76 9.84
CA PRO A 7 20.31 13.33 8.45
C PRO A 7 21.62 13.58 7.72
N ILE A 8 22.11 12.57 7.00
CA ILE A 8 23.27 12.71 6.11
C ILE A 8 22.77 13.36 4.81
N ILE A 9 22.86 14.69 4.74
CA ILE A 9 22.53 15.47 3.55
C ILE A 9 23.85 15.90 2.90
N PRO A 10 24.01 15.79 1.57
CA PRO A 10 25.18 16.34 0.89
C PRO A 10 25.38 17.81 1.24
N GLU A 11 26.63 18.24 1.49
CA GLU A 11 26.95 19.64 1.82
C GLU A 11 26.44 20.64 0.78
N ARG A 12 26.32 20.19 -0.47
CA ARG A 12 25.75 20.95 -1.59
C ARG A 12 24.66 20.13 -2.27
N PRO A 13 23.41 20.16 -1.76
CA PRO A 13 22.32 19.40 -2.35
C PRO A 13 22.03 19.92 -3.76
N ALA A 14 21.54 19.04 -4.64
CA ALA A 14 21.07 19.46 -5.96
C ALA A 14 19.92 20.50 -5.82
N PRO A 15 19.65 21.35 -6.83
CA PRO A 15 18.60 22.36 -6.70
C PRO A 15 17.22 21.78 -6.37
N TRP A 16 16.91 20.59 -6.87
CA TRP A 16 15.67 19.86 -6.61
C TRP A 16 15.62 19.33 -5.18
N ASP A 17 16.75 18.89 -4.62
CA ASP A 17 16.84 18.47 -3.22
C ASP A 17 16.63 19.67 -2.29
N ARG A 18 17.18 20.84 -2.63
CA ARG A 18 16.94 22.07 -1.85
C ARG A 18 15.46 22.44 -1.83
N LEU A 19 14.77 22.32 -2.96
CA LEU A 19 13.33 22.53 -3.02
C LEU A 19 12.58 21.50 -2.18
N ALA A 20 12.89 20.22 -2.32
CA ALA A 20 12.26 19.14 -1.55
C ALA A 20 12.47 19.31 -0.04
N LEU A 21 13.70 19.62 0.39
CA LEU A 21 14.05 19.89 1.80
C LEU A 21 13.28 21.08 2.39
N ALA A 22 13.00 22.10 1.58
CA ALA A 22 12.16 23.22 2.00
C ALA A 22 10.68 22.83 2.18
N MET A 23 10.23 21.74 1.54
CA MET A 23 8.84 21.31 1.54
C MET A 23 8.51 20.22 2.57
N ILE A 24 9.49 19.38 2.95
CA ILE A 24 9.29 18.24 3.86
C ILE A 24 9.51 18.62 5.33
N ASN A 25 8.87 17.87 6.24
CA ASN A 25 8.97 18.07 7.69
C ASN A 25 10.32 17.60 8.26
N ASP A 26 10.79 16.42 7.85
CA ASP A 26 12.04 15.82 8.32
C ASP A 26 13.01 15.66 7.14
N PRO A 27 14.22 16.21 7.21
CA PRO A 27 15.19 16.07 6.12
C PRO A 27 15.61 14.62 5.84
N ARG A 28 15.46 13.69 6.79
CA ARG A 28 15.70 12.26 6.59
C ARG A 28 14.75 11.65 5.57
N ASP A 29 13.56 12.23 5.41
CA ASP A 29 12.52 11.76 4.50
C ASP A 29 12.75 12.21 3.05
N LEU A 30 13.88 12.89 2.75
CA LEU A 30 14.24 13.27 1.37
C LEU A 30 14.26 12.04 0.44
N THR A 31 14.66 10.88 0.95
CA THR A 31 14.64 9.61 0.20
C THR A 31 13.25 9.25 -0.31
N PHE A 32 12.18 9.58 0.42
CA PHE A 32 10.80 9.33 -0.03
C PHE A 32 10.42 10.25 -1.19
N VAL A 33 10.94 11.48 -1.25
CA VAL A 33 10.70 12.37 -2.40
C VAL A 33 11.36 11.81 -3.66
N HIS A 34 12.59 11.29 -3.57
CA HIS A 34 13.23 10.59 -4.69
C HIS A 34 12.48 9.32 -5.09
N LEU A 35 12.01 8.55 -4.11
CA LEU A 35 11.23 7.35 -4.36
C LEU A 35 9.89 7.65 -5.03
N MET A 36 9.22 8.75 -4.68
CA MET A 36 8.01 9.20 -5.38
C MET A 36 8.28 9.41 -6.87
N ILE A 37 9.45 9.94 -7.25
CA ILE A 37 9.85 10.09 -8.65
C ILE A 37 10.05 8.72 -9.31
N ALA A 38 10.76 7.79 -8.66
CA ALA A 38 10.93 6.42 -9.19
C ALA A 38 9.58 5.69 -9.36
N CYS A 39 8.66 5.89 -8.42
CA CYS A 39 7.30 5.38 -8.48
C CYS A 39 6.52 6.00 -9.65
N ALA A 40 6.65 7.32 -9.86
CA ALA A 40 6.03 8.01 -10.99
C ALA A 40 6.58 7.50 -12.34
N VAL A 41 7.89 7.27 -12.44
CA VAL A 41 8.50 6.64 -13.62
C VAL A 41 7.92 5.24 -13.86
N THR A 42 7.82 4.42 -12.82
CA THR A 42 7.22 3.08 -12.91
C THR A 42 5.74 3.16 -13.34
N ALA A 43 4.97 4.10 -12.79
CA ALA A 43 3.58 4.32 -13.21
C ALA A 43 3.49 4.73 -14.69
N VAL A 44 4.35 5.64 -15.15
CA VAL A 44 4.43 6.04 -16.57
C VAL A 44 4.81 4.87 -17.47
N LEU A 45 5.75 4.01 -17.05
CA LEU A 45 6.07 2.78 -17.77
C LEU A 45 4.84 1.87 -17.90
N GLY A 46 4.07 1.70 -16.83
CA GLY A 46 2.81 0.96 -16.87
C GLY A 46 1.79 1.61 -17.82
N LEU A 47 1.58 2.92 -17.72
CA LEU A 47 0.68 3.67 -18.59
C LEU A 47 1.08 3.57 -20.07
N SER A 48 2.36 3.45 -20.39
CA SER A 48 2.84 3.27 -21.76
C SER A 48 2.34 1.98 -22.42
N LEU A 49 1.94 0.97 -21.63
CA LEU A 49 1.36 -0.27 -22.15
C LEU A 49 0.02 -0.04 -22.86
N PHE A 50 -0.74 1.00 -22.49
CA PHE A 50 -2.02 1.31 -23.12
C PHE A 50 -1.88 1.66 -24.61
N PRO A 51 -1.12 2.70 -25.03
CA PRO A 51 -0.93 2.99 -26.45
C PRO A 51 -0.11 1.91 -27.16
N VAL A 52 0.90 1.33 -26.49
CA VAL A 52 1.77 0.30 -27.10
C VAL A 52 0.99 -0.97 -27.46
N SER A 53 0.05 -1.40 -26.60
CA SER A 53 -0.79 -2.58 -26.85
C SER A 53 -1.73 -2.46 -28.06
N ARG A 54 -2.08 -1.22 -28.44
CA ARG A 54 -2.94 -0.93 -29.58
C ARG A 54 -2.16 -0.69 -30.87
N LEU A 55 -0.98 -0.08 -30.77
CA LEU A 55 -0.24 0.39 -31.94
C LEU A 55 0.88 -0.56 -32.38
N TRP A 56 1.63 -1.14 -31.44
CA TRP A 56 2.94 -1.73 -31.74
C TRP A 56 3.11 -3.17 -31.26
N LEU A 57 2.49 -3.56 -30.15
CA LEU A 57 2.64 -4.90 -29.55
C LEU A 57 1.29 -5.61 -29.47
N THR A 58 1.11 -6.62 -30.31
CA THR A 58 -0.05 -7.52 -30.26
C THR A 58 0.38 -8.95 -29.93
N GLY A 59 -0.54 -9.73 -29.36
CA GLY A 59 -0.29 -11.14 -29.05
C GLY A 59 0.83 -11.36 -28.02
N PRO A 60 1.76 -12.32 -28.24
CA PRO A 60 2.80 -12.69 -27.27
C PRO A 60 3.73 -11.54 -26.85
N TRP A 61 4.02 -10.61 -27.77
CA TRP A 61 4.97 -9.52 -27.51
C TRP A 61 4.46 -8.50 -26.50
N PHE A 62 3.13 -8.28 -26.45
CA PHE A 62 2.52 -7.49 -25.39
C PHE A 62 2.77 -8.12 -24.02
N TRP A 63 2.56 -9.44 -23.90
CA TRP A 63 2.73 -10.15 -22.63
C TRP A 63 4.20 -10.22 -22.19
N ALA A 64 5.14 -10.30 -23.13
CA ALA A 64 6.56 -10.17 -22.82
C ALA A 64 6.89 -8.79 -22.22
N ALA A 65 6.40 -7.71 -22.85
CA ALA A 65 6.59 -6.35 -22.34
C ALA A 65 5.90 -6.15 -20.97
N ALA A 66 4.68 -6.67 -20.81
CA ALA A 66 3.96 -6.67 -19.54
C ALA A 66 4.72 -7.42 -18.44
N GLY A 67 5.31 -8.57 -18.77
CA GLY A 67 6.16 -9.35 -17.87
C GLY A 67 7.39 -8.55 -17.43
N VAL A 68 8.10 -7.92 -18.36
CA VAL A 68 9.26 -7.05 -18.04
C VAL A 68 8.83 -5.88 -17.14
N TYR A 69 7.71 -5.22 -17.46
CA TYR A 69 7.15 -4.17 -16.62
C TYR A 69 6.86 -4.66 -15.20
N LEU A 70 6.19 -5.80 -15.04
CA LEU A 70 5.85 -6.36 -13.73
C LEU A 70 7.10 -6.77 -12.94
N LEU A 71 8.16 -7.25 -13.59
CA LEU A 71 9.44 -7.53 -12.93
C LEU A 71 10.09 -6.24 -12.41
N ILE A 72 10.11 -5.18 -13.21
CA ILE A 72 10.60 -3.87 -12.79
C ILE A 72 9.77 -3.36 -11.60
N TRP A 73 8.44 -3.38 -11.73
CA TRP A 73 7.52 -2.97 -10.68
C TRP A 73 7.75 -3.74 -9.38
N ALA A 74 7.80 -5.08 -9.44
CA ALA A 74 7.92 -5.94 -8.26
C ALA A 74 9.28 -5.84 -7.56
N PHE A 75 10.38 -5.78 -8.30
CA PHE A 75 11.74 -5.85 -7.72
C PHE A 75 12.40 -4.49 -7.51
N TRP A 76 11.96 -3.45 -8.23
CA TRP A 76 12.56 -2.12 -8.10
C TRP A 76 11.75 -1.18 -7.19
N THR A 77 10.43 -1.22 -7.21
CA THR A 77 9.65 -0.15 -6.57
C THR A 77 8.60 -0.63 -5.57
N LEU A 78 8.08 -1.85 -5.70
CA LEU A 78 6.97 -2.32 -4.87
C LEU A 78 7.24 -2.27 -3.36
N ASP A 79 8.26 -2.98 -2.89
CA ASP A 79 8.61 -3.07 -1.47
C ASP A 79 8.88 -1.69 -0.86
N ARG A 80 9.67 -0.88 -1.58
CA ARG A 80 10.03 0.48 -1.20
C ARG A 80 8.79 1.38 -1.13
N PHE A 81 7.88 1.27 -2.11
CA PHE A 81 6.63 2.04 -2.13
C PHE A 81 5.76 1.70 -0.93
N ILE A 82 5.55 0.41 -0.63
CA ILE A 82 4.74 -0.01 0.52
C ILE A 82 5.36 0.49 1.83
N LEU A 83 6.68 0.44 1.97
CA LEU A 83 7.37 1.01 3.12
C LEU A 83 7.20 2.54 3.23
N MET A 84 7.32 3.26 2.12
CA MET A 84 7.05 4.70 2.08
C MET A 84 5.61 5.01 2.46
N LEU A 85 4.63 4.27 1.95
CA LEU A 85 3.21 4.43 2.29
C LEU A 85 2.99 4.19 3.79
N HIS A 86 3.61 3.16 4.37
CA HIS A 86 3.57 2.88 5.80
C HIS A 86 4.13 4.05 6.63
N CYS A 87 5.36 4.46 6.34
CA CYS A 87 6.03 5.55 7.07
C CYS A 87 5.26 6.86 6.97
N THR A 88 4.79 7.20 5.76
CA THR A 88 4.05 8.46 5.52
C THR A 88 2.62 8.44 6.06
N SER A 89 2.07 7.26 6.37
CA SER A 89 0.81 7.12 7.11
C SER A 89 0.97 7.42 8.60
N HIS A 90 2.13 7.10 9.17
CA HIS A 90 2.48 7.40 10.57
C HIS A 90 2.99 8.83 10.76
N ARG A 91 3.70 9.36 9.77
CA ARG A 91 4.35 10.68 9.84
C ARG A 91 4.09 11.47 8.57
N ILE A 92 3.51 12.66 8.72
CA ILE A 92 3.21 13.54 7.59
C ILE A 92 4.53 13.96 6.91
N LEU A 93 4.65 13.69 5.60
CA LEU A 93 5.85 13.97 4.82
C LEU A 93 6.04 15.47 4.55
N PHE A 94 5.04 16.10 3.92
CA PHE A 94 5.10 17.50 3.53
C PHE A 94 4.55 18.42 4.61
N ARG A 95 5.18 19.59 4.77
CA ARG A 95 4.74 20.63 5.72
C ARG A 95 3.32 21.10 5.41
N ARG A 96 2.70 21.78 6.37
CA ARG A 96 1.30 22.21 6.30
C ARG A 96 1.02 23.11 5.09
N GLU A 97 1.95 23.96 4.69
CA GLU A 97 1.83 24.84 3.51
C GLU A 97 1.71 24.03 2.21
N TYR A 98 2.23 22.81 2.22
CA TYR A 98 2.24 21.87 1.10
C TYR A 98 1.36 20.63 1.35
N ALA A 99 0.38 20.72 2.26
CA ALA A 99 -0.37 19.57 2.76
C ALA A 99 -1.06 18.75 1.66
N ALA A 100 -1.44 19.38 0.54
CA ALA A 100 -2.03 18.70 -0.61
C ALA A 100 -1.11 17.60 -1.19
N PHE A 101 0.22 17.78 -1.14
CA PHE A 101 1.16 16.78 -1.66
C PHE A 101 1.18 15.49 -0.84
N ASN A 102 0.71 15.51 0.42
CA ASN A 102 0.52 14.28 1.19
C ASN A 102 -0.59 13.38 0.61
N GLN A 103 -1.41 13.86 -0.33
CA GLN A 103 -2.38 13.03 -1.05
C GLN A 103 -1.80 12.37 -2.31
N VAL A 104 -0.60 12.77 -2.78
CA VAL A 104 0.01 12.18 -3.98
C VAL A 104 0.28 10.70 -3.80
N ILE A 105 0.83 10.29 -2.65
CA ILE A 105 1.13 8.89 -2.36
C ILE A 105 -0.16 8.04 -2.35
N PRO A 106 -1.19 8.32 -1.52
CA PRO A 106 -2.36 7.46 -1.46
C PRO A 106 -3.30 7.59 -2.67
N TRP A 107 -3.43 8.76 -3.32
CA TRP A 107 -4.41 8.94 -4.40
C TRP A 107 -3.84 8.78 -5.80
N LEU A 108 -2.59 9.17 -6.03
CA LEU A 108 -2.01 9.16 -7.38
C LEU A 108 -1.08 7.97 -7.59
N LEU A 109 -0.14 7.74 -6.67
CA LEU A 109 0.83 6.64 -6.81
C LEU A 109 0.22 5.30 -6.39
N GLY A 110 -0.46 5.25 -5.25
CA GLY A 110 -1.08 4.05 -4.67
C GLY A 110 -1.80 3.15 -5.68
N PRO A 111 -2.68 3.68 -6.54
CA PRO A 111 -3.38 2.88 -7.55
C PRO A 111 -2.47 2.04 -8.46
N PHE A 112 -1.28 2.54 -8.82
CA PHE A 112 -0.30 1.82 -9.64
C PHE A 112 0.51 0.78 -8.86
N PHE A 113 0.42 0.81 -7.53
CA PHE A 113 1.14 -0.05 -6.61
C PHE A 113 0.19 -0.95 -5.82
N GLY A 114 -1.01 -1.21 -6.36
CA GLY A 114 -1.96 -2.14 -5.76
C GLY A 114 -2.70 -1.61 -4.53
N GLU A 115 -2.60 -0.32 -4.26
CA GLU A 115 -3.27 0.33 -3.13
C GLU A 115 -4.42 1.20 -3.62
N THR A 116 -5.63 0.87 -3.18
CA THR A 116 -6.81 1.69 -3.44
C THR A 116 -6.75 2.95 -2.57
N PRO A 117 -7.16 4.12 -3.09
CA PRO A 117 -6.94 5.37 -2.37
C PRO A 117 -7.54 5.36 -0.96
N GLN A 118 -6.75 5.80 0.03
CA GLN A 118 -7.14 5.87 1.45
C GLN A 118 -7.44 4.53 2.14
N THR A 119 -7.61 3.41 1.44
CA THR A 119 -7.97 2.13 2.05
C THR A 119 -6.87 1.63 2.98
N TYR A 120 -5.60 1.64 2.53
CA TYR A 120 -4.45 1.31 3.40
C TYR A 120 -4.48 2.13 4.69
N PHE A 121 -4.52 3.46 4.57
CA PHE A 121 -4.49 4.34 5.73
C PHE A 121 -5.64 4.05 6.69
N CYS A 122 -6.86 3.88 6.17
CA CYS A 122 -8.01 3.60 7.01
C CYS A 122 -7.91 2.22 7.66
N HIS A 123 -7.59 1.17 6.90
CA HIS A 123 -7.40 -0.17 7.43
C HIS A 123 -6.30 -0.19 8.48
N HIS A 124 -5.12 0.34 8.14
CA HIS A 124 -3.91 0.31 8.96
C HIS A 124 -3.99 1.21 10.20
N MET A 125 -4.18 2.53 10.02
CA MET A 125 -4.18 3.49 11.13
C MET A 125 -5.53 3.58 11.84
N GLY A 126 -6.62 3.30 11.14
CA GLY A 126 -7.98 3.46 11.67
C GLY A 126 -8.52 2.26 12.43
N MET A 127 -8.07 1.05 12.06
CA MET A 127 -8.60 -0.22 12.54
C MET A 127 -7.47 -1.12 13.06
N HIS A 128 -6.54 -1.55 12.21
CA HIS A 128 -5.54 -2.56 12.56
C HIS A 128 -4.58 -2.12 13.68
N HIS A 129 -3.97 -0.93 13.61
CA HIS A 129 -3.10 -0.43 14.68
C HIS A 129 -3.82 -0.29 16.04
N PRO A 130 -5.01 0.36 16.10
CA PRO A 130 -5.78 0.43 17.34
C PRO A 130 -6.20 -0.93 17.90
N GLU A 131 -6.59 -1.87 17.05
CA GLU A 131 -7.09 -3.19 17.47
C GLU A 131 -5.97 -4.23 17.65
N ASN A 132 -4.77 -3.97 17.14
CA ASN A 132 -3.53 -4.70 17.40
C ASN A 132 -3.65 -6.23 17.14
N ASN A 133 -4.33 -6.62 16.05
CA ASN A 133 -4.61 -8.01 15.69
C ASN A 133 -5.42 -8.80 16.74
N LEU A 134 -6.07 -8.12 17.70
CA LEU A 134 -6.97 -8.73 18.68
C LEU A 134 -8.35 -9.00 18.08
N HIS A 135 -9.30 -9.47 18.90
CA HIS A 135 -10.61 -9.96 18.45
C HIS A 135 -11.43 -8.95 17.62
N ASP A 136 -11.26 -7.65 17.87
CA ASP A 136 -11.99 -6.59 17.17
C ASP A 136 -11.32 -6.18 15.84
N ASP A 137 -10.11 -6.67 15.58
CA ASP A 137 -9.39 -6.46 14.32
C ASP A 137 -10.02 -7.33 13.21
N LEU A 138 -10.49 -6.69 12.15
CA LEU A 138 -11.11 -7.38 11.01
C LEU A 138 -10.12 -8.28 10.26
N SER A 139 -8.83 -8.01 10.40
CA SER A 139 -7.71 -8.79 9.90
C SER A 139 -7.06 -9.66 10.97
N THR A 140 -7.74 -9.91 12.11
CA THR A 140 -7.21 -10.78 13.16
C THR A 140 -6.88 -12.18 12.63
N THR A 141 -5.73 -12.67 13.05
CA THR A 141 -5.30 -14.04 12.75
C THR A 141 -5.59 -15.00 13.90
N MET A 142 -5.97 -14.53 15.10
CA MET A 142 -6.10 -15.38 16.30
C MET A 142 -7.00 -16.62 16.16
N PRO A 143 -8.14 -16.58 15.43
CA PRO A 143 -9.02 -17.75 15.31
C PRO A 143 -8.45 -18.89 14.45
N TYR A 144 -7.33 -18.67 13.77
CA TYR A 144 -6.85 -19.56 12.72
C TYR A 144 -5.68 -20.45 13.17
N ARG A 145 -5.60 -21.67 12.62
CA ARG A 145 -4.48 -22.59 12.81
C ARG A 145 -3.40 -22.27 11.77
N ARG A 146 -2.17 -21.99 12.22
CA ARG A 146 -1.12 -21.39 11.37
C ARG A 146 -0.49 -22.35 10.36
N ASP A 147 -0.52 -23.64 10.66
CA ASP A 147 -0.04 -24.74 9.83
C ASP A 147 -1.11 -25.28 8.85
N SER A 148 -2.27 -24.62 8.75
CA SER A 148 -3.38 -25.07 7.92
C SER A 148 -3.58 -24.16 6.71
N LEU A 149 -3.32 -24.69 5.51
CA LEU A 149 -3.58 -23.99 4.24
C LEU A 149 -5.06 -23.60 4.11
N LEU A 150 -5.98 -24.45 4.59
CA LEU A 150 -7.41 -24.14 4.60
C LEU A 150 -7.71 -22.91 5.46
N HIS A 151 -7.12 -22.81 6.65
CA HIS A 151 -7.33 -21.64 7.50
C HIS A 151 -6.74 -20.37 6.89
N TRP A 152 -5.58 -20.48 6.23
CA TRP A 152 -5.02 -19.36 5.45
C TRP A 152 -5.98 -18.95 4.32
N LEU A 153 -6.54 -19.91 3.56
CA LEU A 153 -7.49 -19.64 2.47
C LEU A 153 -8.78 -18.97 2.99
N VAL A 154 -9.32 -19.42 4.13
CA VAL A 154 -10.52 -18.81 4.74
C VAL A 154 -10.23 -17.38 5.19
N TYR A 155 -9.11 -17.16 5.87
CA TYR A 155 -8.66 -15.84 6.30
C TYR A 155 -8.47 -14.88 5.11
N TYR A 156 -7.70 -15.31 4.11
CA TYR A 156 -7.44 -14.55 2.90
C TYR A 156 -8.72 -14.28 2.09
N GLY A 157 -9.55 -15.29 1.88
CA GLY A 157 -10.81 -15.17 1.15
C GLY A 157 -11.79 -14.22 1.83
N ARG A 158 -11.89 -14.28 3.16
CA ARG A 158 -12.68 -13.33 3.95
C ARG A 158 -12.21 -11.90 3.72
N PHE A 159 -10.90 -11.65 3.80
CA PHE A 159 -10.35 -10.31 3.54
C PHE A 159 -10.65 -9.83 2.11
N MET A 160 -10.39 -10.67 1.11
CA MET A 160 -10.60 -10.28 -0.29
C MET A 160 -12.06 -10.00 -0.62
N ALA A 161 -13.00 -10.74 -0.02
CA ALA A 161 -14.42 -10.63 -0.33
C ALA A 161 -15.18 -9.62 0.55
N LEU A 162 -14.84 -9.52 1.85
CA LEU A 162 -15.69 -8.84 2.83
C LEU A 162 -15.13 -7.50 3.30
N THR A 163 -13.84 -7.20 3.14
CA THR A 163 -13.23 -5.97 3.66
C THR A 163 -13.94 -4.70 3.17
N LEU A 164 -14.41 -4.68 1.92
CA LEU A 164 -15.15 -3.53 1.36
C LEU A 164 -16.46 -3.22 2.09
N ILE A 165 -17.01 -4.19 2.79
CA ILE A 165 -18.27 -4.08 3.55
C ILE A 165 -17.96 -3.93 5.04
N GLU A 166 -17.09 -4.79 5.57
CA GLU A 166 -16.80 -4.88 7.00
C GLU A 166 -16.02 -3.67 7.52
N LEU A 167 -15.07 -3.13 6.74
CA LEU A 167 -14.25 -2.01 7.19
C LEU A 167 -15.04 -0.70 7.32
N PRO A 168 -15.86 -0.27 6.32
CA PRO A 168 -16.77 0.85 6.52
C PRO A 168 -17.78 0.59 7.64
N GLY A 169 -18.31 -0.62 7.74
CA GLY A 169 -19.26 -1.01 8.80
C GLY A 169 -18.64 -0.90 10.20
N TYR A 170 -17.40 -1.34 10.37
CA TYR A 170 -16.62 -1.15 11.60
C TYR A 170 -16.51 0.33 11.96
N PHE A 171 -16.16 1.19 11.01
CA PHE A 171 -16.07 2.62 11.27
C PHE A 171 -17.40 3.27 11.64
N LEU A 172 -18.48 2.92 10.94
CA LEU A 172 -19.81 3.46 11.24
C LEU A 172 -20.28 3.06 12.64
N ARG A 173 -20.10 1.79 13.04
CA ARG A 173 -20.44 1.32 14.40
C ARG A 173 -19.67 2.06 15.50
N ARG A 174 -18.48 2.58 15.20
CA ARG A 174 -17.65 3.35 16.14
C ARG A 174 -17.75 4.87 15.94
N GLY A 175 -18.77 5.35 15.21
CA GLY A 175 -18.99 6.78 14.98
C GLY A 175 -17.95 7.47 14.08
N LYS A 176 -17.06 6.71 13.43
CA LYS A 176 -15.97 7.20 12.57
C LYS A 176 -16.44 7.37 11.10
N GLY A 177 -17.58 8.03 10.88
CA GLY A 177 -18.20 8.14 9.55
C GLY A 177 -17.31 8.75 8.46
N LYS A 178 -16.40 9.67 8.81
CA LYS A 178 -15.41 10.22 7.87
C LYS A 178 -14.43 9.16 7.35
N MET A 179 -14.05 8.18 8.18
CA MET A 179 -13.17 7.08 7.74
C MET A 179 -13.92 6.10 6.85
N ALA A 180 -15.17 5.77 7.18
CA ALA A 180 -16.03 4.97 6.33
C ALA A 180 -16.19 5.60 4.93
N ALA A 181 -16.46 6.91 4.87
CA ALA A 181 -16.58 7.63 3.60
C ALA A 181 -15.28 7.62 2.78
N ARG A 182 -14.11 7.73 3.43
CA ARG A 182 -12.81 7.65 2.75
C ARG A 182 -12.58 6.29 2.10
N VAL A 183 -12.87 5.20 2.81
CA VAL A 183 -12.77 3.83 2.25
C VAL A 183 -13.72 3.67 1.07
N LEU A 184 -14.99 4.02 1.24
CA LEU A 184 -16.00 3.86 0.19
C LEU A 184 -15.67 4.69 -1.05
N LEU A 185 -15.29 5.95 -0.89
CA LEU A 185 -14.90 6.82 -2.00
C LEU A 185 -13.62 6.33 -2.68
N GLY A 186 -12.63 5.91 -1.89
CA GLY A 186 -11.37 5.35 -2.37
C GLY A 186 -11.59 4.14 -3.27
N GLU A 187 -12.27 3.12 -2.74
CA GLU A 187 -12.58 1.89 -3.46
C GLU A 187 -13.46 2.16 -4.69
N ALA A 188 -14.54 2.92 -4.53
CA ALA A 188 -15.45 3.22 -5.64
C ALA A 188 -14.75 3.99 -6.77
N SER A 189 -13.93 4.99 -6.43
CA SER A 189 -13.18 5.77 -7.41
C SER A 189 -12.17 4.91 -8.18
N PHE A 190 -11.42 4.06 -7.48
CA PHE A 190 -10.47 3.14 -8.10
C PHE A 190 -11.17 2.16 -9.05
N TRP A 191 -12.20 1.47 -8.58
CA TRP A 191 -12.88 0.47 -9.41
C TRP A 191 -13.65 1.10 -10.57
N ALA A 192 -14.21 2.30 -10.40
CA ALA A 192 -14.80 3.04 -11.52
C ALA A 192 -13.78 3.35 -12.61
N VAL A 193 -12.57 3.80 -12.24
CA VAL A 193 -11.48 4.06 -13.19
C VAL A 193 -11.01 2.76 -13.85
N VAL A 194 -10.79 1.69 -13.08
CA VAL A 194 -10.39 0.38 -13.62
C VAL A 194 -11.42 -0.16 -14.62
N VAL A 195 -12.71 -0.10 -14.28
CA VAL A 195 -13.78 -0.54 -15.20
C VAL A 195 -13.80 0.33 -16.46
N ALA A 196 -13.72 1.67 -16.31
CA ALA A 196 -13.71 2.57 -17.45
C ALA A 196 -12.52 2.31 -18.39
N LEU A 197 -11.31 2.15 -17.84
CA LEU A 197 -10.11 1.85 -18.63
C LEU A 197 -10.18 0.47 -19.29
N GLY A 198 -10.71 -0.54 -18.58
CA GLY A 198 -10.82 -1.89 -19.10
C GLY A 198 -11.84 -2.02 -20.22
N VAL A 199 -12.99 -1.34 -20.09
CA VAL A 199 -14.10 -1.40 -21.06
C VAL A 199 -13.85 -0.49 -22.26
N PHE A 200 -13.38 0.74 -22.04
CA PHE A 200 -13.31 1.75 -23.10
C PHE A 200 -11.90 1.94 -23.68
N VAL A 201 -10.85 1.44 -23.02
CA VAL A 201 -9.46 1.63 -23.45
C VAL A 201 -8.76 0.31 -23.78
N ASP A 202 -8.22 -0.43 -22.81
CA ASP A 202 -7.61 -1.72 -23.08
C ASP A 202 -7.67 -2.60 -21.82
N ALA A 203 -8.41 -3.71 -21.91
CA ALA A 203 -8.59 -4.63 -20.81
C ALA A 203 -7.29 -5.32 -20.38
N ARG A 204 -6.35 -5.58 -21.31
CA ARG A 204 -5.10 -6.27 -21.03
C ARG A 204 -4.13 -5.34 -20.30
N ALA A 205 -3.98 -4.11 -20.78
CA ALA A 205 -3.15 -3.10 -20.09
C ALA A 205 -3.74 -2.78 -18.71
N THR A 206 -5.07 -2.63 -18.61
CA THR A 206 -5.75 -2.41 -17.33
C THR A 206 -5.53 -3.57 -16.34
N LEU A 207 -5.63 -4.82 -16.83
CA LEU A 207 -5.34 -6.00 -16.02
C LEU A 207 -3.92 -5.95 -15.44
N VAL A 208 -2.92 -5.67 -16.28
CA VAL A 208 -1.50 -5.66 -15.89
C VAL A 208 -1.17 -4.49 -14.96
N VAL A 209 -1.70 -3.30 -15.21
CA VAL A 209 -1.29 -2.06 -14.52
C VAL A 209 -2.05 -1.84 -13.22
N PHE A 210 -3.27 -2.35 -13.08
CA PHE A 210 -4.12 -2.06 -11.92
C PHE A 210 -4.65 -3.31 -11.21
N VAL A 211 -5.19 -4.28 -11.96
CA VAL A 211 -5.84 -5.45 -11.34
C VAL A 211 -4.82 -6.41 -10.73
N VAL A 212 -3.78 -6.77 -11.48
CA VAL A 212 -2.69 -7.64 -11.00
C VAL A 212 -2.01 -7.02 -9.77
N PRO A 213 -1.59 -5.73 -9.78
CA PRO A 213 -1.07 -5.07 -8.59
C PRO A 213 -2.00 -5.14 -7.37
N VAL A 214 -3.28 -4.80 -7.50
CA VAL A 214 -4.21 -4.83 -6.34
C VAL A 214 -4.37 -6.23 -5.77
N VAL A 215 -4.53 -7.24 -6.62
CA VAL A 215 -4.65 -8.63 -6.15
C VAL A 215 -3.35 -9.09 -5.49
N MET A 216 -2.20 -8.81 -6.11
CA MET A 216 -0.90 -9.22 -5.61
C MET A 216 -0.57 -8.54 -4.28
N VAL A 217 -0.73 -7.23 -4.18
CA VAL A 217 -0.40 -6.47 -2.96
C VAL A 217 -1.31 -6.84 -1.81
N ARG A 218 -2.63 -6.91 -2.02
CA ARG A 218 -3.55 -7.41 -0.99
C ARG A 218 -3.15 -8.80 -0.50
N THR A 219 -2.75 -9.69 -1.42
CA THR A 219 -2.28 -11.03 -1.05
C THR A 219 -1.00 -10.99 -0.21
N LEU A 220 0.00 -10.21 -0.63
CA LEU A 220 1.26 -10.07 0.09
C LEU A 220 1.09 -9.42 1.47
N MET A 221 0.22 -8.42 1.59
CA MET A 221 -0.10 -7.81 2.88
C MET A 221 -0.77 -8.78 3.84
N MET A 222 -1.73 -9.58 3.35
CA MET A 222 -2.39 -10.58 4.19
C MET A 222 -1.44 -11.72 4.57
N ALA A 223 -0.55 -12.13 3.67
CA ALA A 223 0.53 -13.05 3.99
C ALA A 223 1.50 -12.44 5.03
N GLY A 224 1.82 -11.15 4.90
CA GLY A 224 2.61 -10.38 5.86
C GLY A 224 1.98 -10.38 7.25
N ASN A 225 0.71 -10.00 7.38
CA ASN A 225 -0.03 -10.01 8.64
C ASN A 225 -0.10 -11.43 9.25
N TRP A 226 -0.33 -12.45 8.42
CA TRP A 226 -0.32 -13.85 8.85
C TRP A 226 1.03 -14.28 9.42
N ALA A 227 2.13 -13.89 8.77
CA ALA A 227 3.48 -14.18 9.20
C ALA A 227 3.87 -13.38 10.46
N GLN A 228 3.61 -12.08 10.48
CA GLN A 228 3.88 -11.21 11.62
C GLN A 228 3.19 -11.70 12.88
N HIS A 229 1.96 -12.19 12.77
CA HIS A 229 1.17 -12.73 13.89
C HIS A 229 1.12 -14.28 13.89
N ALA A 230 2.20 -14.92 13.44
CA ALA A 230 2.28 -16.38 13.40
C ALA A 230 2.31 -17.03 14.81
N PHE A 231 2.84 -16.33 15.81
CA PHE A 231 3.05 -16.89 17.16
C PHE A 231 2.43 -16.02 18.25
N VAL A 232 1.11 -15.82 18.19
CA VAL A 232 0.37 -15.10 19.23
C VAL A 232 0.28 -15.96 20.50
N ASP A 233 0.79 -15.46 21.63
CA ASP A 233 0.61 -16.09 22.94
C ASP A 233 -0.87 -16.00 23.37
N ALA A 234 -1.53 -17.15 23.50
CA ALA A 234 -2.94 -17.22 23.90
C ALA A 234 -3.17 -16.75 25.34
N ALA A 235 -2.15 -16.81 26.22
CA ALA A 235 -2.27 -16.36 27.60
C ALA A 235 -2.18 -14.83 27.75
N ASP A 236 -1.51 -14.16 26.80
CA ASP A 236 -1.31 -12.70 26.81
C ASP A 236 -1.23 -12.12 25.38
N PRO A 237 -2.33 -12.20 24.60
CA PRO A 237 -2.33 -11.81 23.19
C PRO A 237 -2.25 -10.29 22.97
N ASN A 238 -2.43 -9.50 24.03
CA ASN A 238 -2.35 -8.04 23.97
C ASN A 238 -0.90 -7.53 24.16
N CYS A 239 0.01 -8.37 24.63
CA CYS A 239 1.41 -7.98 24.78
C CYS A 239 2.09 -7.87 23.41
N ALA A 240 2.57 -6.68 23.06
CA ALA A 240 3.20 -6.39 21.77
C ALA A 240 4.44 -7.27 21.48
N TYR A 241 5.12 -7.76 22.53
CA TYR A 241 6.28 -8.67 22.39
C TYR A 241 5.88 -10.15 22.20
N ARG A 242 4.60 -10.46 22.37
CA ARG A 242 4.05 -11.83 22.33
C ARG A 242 2.95 -12.01 21.30
N ASN A 243 2.47 -10.92 20.70
CA ASN A 243 1.44 -10.96 19.68
C ASN A 243 2.02 -10.93 18.27
N SER A 244 3.29 -10.58 18.11
CA SER A 244 3.92 -10.40 16.80
C SER A 244 5.42 -10.75 16.83
N ILE A 245 5.95 -11.09 15.66
CA ILE A 245 7.40 -11.28 15.47
C ILE A 245 8.10 -9.96 15.81
N THR A 246 8.97 -10.02 16.81
CA THR A 246 9.82 -8.89 17.23
C THR A 246 11.24 -9.12 16.74
N CYS A 247 11.76 -8.19 15.93
CA CYS A 247 13.17 -8.15 15.59
C CYS A 247 13.94 -7.36 16.67
N ILE A 248 14.99 -7.94 17.22
CA ILE A 248 15.90 -7.26 18.15
C ILE A 248 17.17 -6.96 17.36
N ASP A 249 17.45 -5.67 17.16
CA ASP A 249 18.72 -5.22 16.60
C ASP A 249 19.79 -5.34 17.70
N SER A 250 20.82 -6.16 17.46
CA SER A 250 21.87 -6.53 18.42
C SER A 250 23.23 -6.14 17.92
#